data_AF-A0A7Y7BF32-F1
#
_entry.id   AF-A0A7Y7BF32-F1
#
_cell.length_a   1.000
_cell.length_b   1.000
_cell.length_c   1.000
_cell.angle_alpha   90.00
_cell.angle_beta   90.00
_cell.angle_gamma   90.00
#
_symmetry.space_group_name_H-M   'P 1'
#
loop_
_entity.id
_entity.type
_entity.pdbx_description
1 polymer ?
#
loop_
_entity_poly.entity_id
_entity_poly.type
_entity_poly.pdbx_seq_one_letter_code
_entity_poly.pdbx_strand_id
1 'polypeptide(L)'
;MSLDRKHLMKAMGPGILFASTCIGVSHLVQSTRAGADYGFQLIIFIILANLFKYPFFEFGSRYAGATKKSILEGYQKEGKWVLWVYFILSLASMFTVTAAVTFVTAGMLNNLMGWSFDPTLLSGCLLAFCTLLLAFGKYSLLDGLLKIIGSVLLISTLVAFFGVLGKGQITPIENFVPKELMEREGIIFLIALMGWMPTAVDLSTWNSLWAVERMKQTGYQSKLKEILFDFNFGYIITAFLALCFLTLGAFVMHGSGVELSSNSTVFSDQVVKLY
;
A
#
# COMPACT_ATOMS: atom_id res chain seq x y z
N MET A 1 27.46 -2.28 -17.79
CA MET A 1 27.98 -2.11 -16.41
C MET A 1 27.08 -2.93 -15.50
N SER A 2 27.55 -4.10 -15.05
CA SER A 2 26.78 -5.03 -14.23
C SER A 2 26.45 -4.42 -12.86
N LEU A 3 25.28 -4.76 -12.33
CA LEU A 3 24.90 -4.41 -10.96
C LEU A 3 25.70 -5.31 -10.00
N ASP A 4 26.52 -4.70 -9.14
CA ASP A 4 27.21 -5.42 -8.07
C ASP A 4 26.20 -5.72 -6.95
N ARG A 5 26.07 -6.99 -6.58
CA ARG A 5 25.13 -7.45 -5.55
C ARG A 5 25.32 -6.73 -4.22
N LYS A 6 26.56 -6.44 -3.81
CA LYS A 6 26.82 -5.74 -2.54
C LYS A 6 26.32 -4.31 -2.57
N HIS A 7 26.50 -3.60 -3.68
CA HIS A 7 26.00 -2.24 -3.86
C HIS A 7 24.48 -2.22 -3.97
N LEU A 8 23.90 -3.22 -4.65
CA LEU A 8 22.46 -3.35 -4.75
C LEU A 8 21.80 -3.54 -3.37
N MET A 9 22.35 -4.40 -2.51
CA MET A 9 21.83 -4.57 -1.14
C MET A 9 21.89 -3.28 -0.30
N LYS A 10 22.86 -2.41 -0.56
CA LYS A 10 22.95 -1.10 0.10
C LYS A 10 21.89 -0.13 -0.44
N ALA A 11 21.56 -0.19 -1.72
CA ALA A 11 20.47 0.60 -2.30
C ALA A 11 19.08 0.08 -1.87
N MET A 12 18.93 -1.23 -1.66
CA MET A 12 17.63 -1.84 -1.39
C MET A 12 16.99 -1.43 -0.05
N GLY A 13 15.71 -1.07 -0.11
CA GLY A 13 14.92 -0.66 1.05
C GLY A 13 13.76 0.25 0.66
N PRO A 14 14.03 1.45 0.10
CA PRO A 14 12.98 2.39 -0.29
C PRO A 14 11.86 1.78 -1.15
N GLY A 15 12.19 0.91 -2.10
CA GLY A 15 11.22 0.20 -2.93
C GLY A 15 10.39 -0.82 -2.14
N ILE A 16 10.99 -1.52 -1.17
CA ILE A 16 10.26 -2.40 -0.24
C ILE A 16 9.34 -1.57 0.66
N LEU A 17 9.80 -0.42 1.15
CA LEU A 17 9.02 0.49 1.98
C LEU A 17 7.82 1.03 1.19
N PHE A 18 8.03 1.42 -0.07
CA PHE A 18 6.97 1.80 -0.99
C PHE A 18 5.94 0.66 -1.13
N ALA A 19 6.40 -0.57 -1.40
CA ALA A 19 5.50 -1.70 -1.56
C ALA A 19 4.70 -1.99 -0.28
N SER A 20 5.36 -2.05 0.87
CA SER A 20 4.71 -2.25 2.16
C SER A 20 3.68 -1.17 2.49
N THR A 21 3.92 0.09 2.10
CA THR A 21 2.97 1.19 2.32
C THR A 21 1.71 1.05 1.46
N CYS A 22 1.81 0.40 0.30
CA CYS A 22 0.67 0.13 -0.55
C CYS A 22 -0.16 -1.07 -0.04
N ILE A 23 0.45 -2.01 0.70
CA ILE A 23 -0.24 -3.17 1.30
C ILE A 23 -1.01 -2.71 2.55
N GLY A 24 -2.12 -2.02 2.31
CA GLY A 24 -3.03 -1.50 3.32
C GLY A 24 -4.39 -1.25 2.71
N VAL A 25 -4.90 -0.01 2.80
CA VAL A 25 -6.23 0.35 2.29
C VAL A 25 -6.37 0.06 0.79
N SER A 26 -5.38 0.39 -0.05
CA SER A 26 -5.52 0.20 -1.51
C SER A 26 -5.54 -1.28 -1.91
N HIS A 27 -4.78 -2.14 -1.25
CA HIS A 27 -4.67 -3.56 -1.61
C HIS A 27 -5.62 -4.44 -0.78
N LEU A 28 -5.41 -4.47 0.54
CA LEU A 28 -6.18 -5.33 1.44
C LEU A 28 -7.67 -4.98 1.43
N VAL A 29 -8.01 -3.70 1.34
CA VAL A 29 -9.42 -3.25 1.34
C VAL A 29 -9.94 -3.09 -0.09
N GLN A 30 -9.36 -2.18 -0.88
CA GLN A 30 -9.96 -1.79 -2.16
C GLN A 30 -9.80 -2.87 -3.23
N SER A 31 -8.61 -3.48 -3.42
CA SER A 31 -8.48 -4.59 -4.38
C SER A 31 -9.34 -5.79 -3.97
N THR A 32 -9.34 -6.20 -2.70
CA THR A 32 -10.19 -7.30 -2.23
C THR A 32 -11.67 -7.00 -2.46
N ARG A 33 -12.12 -5.77 -2.18
CA ARG A 33 -13.50 -5.36 -2.46
C ARG A 33 -13.81 -5.32 -3.94
N ALA A 34 -12.87 -4.89 -4.77
CA ALA A 34 -13.02 -4.93 -6.23
C ALA A 34 -13.29 -6.35 -6.72
N GLY A 35 -12.56 -7.32 -6.17
CA GLY A 35 -12.79 -8.75 -6.43
C GLY A 35 -14.12 -9.25 -5.91
N ALA A 36 -14.45 -8.95 -4.65
CA ALA A 36 -15.67 -9.41 -4.01
C ALA A 36 -16.93 -8.89 -4.72
N ASP A 37 -16.97 -7.60 -5.04
CA ASP A 37 -18.17 -6.93 -5.55
C ASP A 37 -18.31 -7.08 -7.08
N TYR A 38 -17.19 -7.04 -7.84
CA TYR A 38 -17.19 -6.97 -9.30
C TYR A 38 -16.45 -8.13 -9.98
N GLY A 39 -15.96 -9.12 -9.21
CA GLY A 39 -15.17 -10.23 -9.74
C GLY A 39 -13.92 -9.72 -10.46
N PHE A 40 -13.74 -10.13 -11.72
CA PHE A 40 -12.57 -9.77 -12.52
C PHE A 40 -12.75 -8.54 -13.42
N GLN A 41 -13.91 -7.88 -13.39
CA GLN A 41 -14.21 -6.72 -14.25
C GLN A 41 -13.21 -5.57 -14.07
N LEU A 42 -12.64 -5.44 -12.87
CA LEU A 42 -11.79 -4.31 -12.49
C LEU A 42 -10.28 -4.53 -12.71
N ILE A 43 -9.84 -5.70 -13.19
CA ILE A 43 -8.42 -6.00 -13.45
C ILE A 43 -7.78 -4.92 -14.32
N ILE A 44 -8.42 -4.59 -15.44
CA ILE A 44 -7.84 -3.65 -16.41
C ILE A 44 -7.65 -2.27 -15.80
N PHE A 45 -8.57 -1.81 -14.96
CA PHE A 45 -8.48 -0.52 -14.30
C PHE A 45 -7.37 -0.48 -13.24
N ILE A 46 -7.15 -1.58 -12.51
CA ILE A 46 -6.01 -1.71 -11.59
C ILE A 46 -4.68 -1.66 -12.35
N ILE A 47 -4.58 -2.38 -13.48
CA ILE A 47 -3.38 -2.37 -14.32
C ILE A 47 -3.12 -0.96 -14.87
N LEU A 48 -4.15 -0.31 -15.41
CA LEU A 48 -4.04 1.05 -15.95
C LEU A 48 -3.69 2.07 -14.86
N ALA A 49 -4.28 1.97 -13.67
CA ALA A 49 -3.94 2.86 -12.55
C ALA A 49 -2.47 2.75 -12.15
N ASN A 50 -1.92 1.54 -12.07
CA ASN A 50 -0.49 1.33 -11.82
C ASN A 50 0.35 1.83 -13.01
N LEU A 51 0.00 1.47 -14.24
CA LEU A 51 0.76 1.88 -15.43
C LEU A 51 0.87 3.41 -15.54
N PHE A 52 -0.24 4.13 -15.41
CA PHE A 52 -0.26 5.58 -15.58
C PHE A 52 0.33 6.33 -14.39
N LYS A 53 0.32 5.77 -13.19
CA LYS A 53 0.94 6.42 -12.03
C LYS A 53 2.42 6.11 -11.85
N TYR A 54 2.92 5.05 -12.46
CA TYR A 54 4.33 4.66 -12.38
C TYR A 54 5.31 5.84 -12.59
N PRO A 55 5.16 6.70 -13.62
CA PRO A 55 6.10 7.80 -13.84
C PRO A 55 6.21 8.73 -12.63
N PHE A 56 5.09 9.08 -11.99
CA PHE A 56 5.08 10.01 -10.85
C PHE A 56 5.90 9.50 -9.67
N PHE A 57 5.84 8.19 -9.40
CA PHE A 57 6.59 7.56 -8.32
C PHE A 57 8.06 7.32 -8.69
N GLU A 58 8.31 6.90 -9.94
CA GLU A 58 9.66 6.71 -10.49
C GLU A 58 10.46 8.01 -10.46
N PHE A 59 9.82 9.13 -10.80
CA PHE A 59 10.45 10.45 -10.75
C PHE A 59 10.96 10.80 -9.34
N GLY A 60 10.28 10.35 -8.28
CA GLY A 60 10.76 10.50 -6.90
C GLY A 60 12.08 9.78 -6.65
N SER A 61 12.18 8.52 -7.04
CA SER A 61 13.42 7.74 -6.96
C SER A 61 14.51 8.31 -7.87
N ARG A 62 14.15 8.71 -9.10
CA ARG A 62 15.08 9.26 -10.08
C ARG A 62 15.68 10.58 -9.61
N TYR A 63 14.85 11.48 -9.09
CA TYR A 63 15.28 12.76 -8.58
C TYR A 63 16.27 12.59 -7.43
N ALA A 64 15.94 11.74 -6.45
CA ALA A 64 16.85 11.42 -5.34
C ALA A 64 18.15 10.76 -5.82
N GLY A 65 18.06 9.86 -6.79
CA GLY A 65 19.22 9.18 -7.35
C GLY A 65 20.18 10.11 -8.09
N ALA A 66 19.65 11.07 -8.87
CA ALA A 66 20.42 12.02 -9.66
C ALA A 66 20.97 13.19 -8.84
N THR A 67 20.19 13.74 -7.91
CA THR A 67 20.53 14.98 -7.20
C THR A 67 21.07 14.76 -5.79
N LYS A 68 20.88 13.56 -5.23
CA LYS A 68 21.13 13.24 -3.81
C LYS A 68 20.27 14.06 -2.84
N LYS A 69 19.20 14.67 -3.34
CA LYS A 69 18.24 15.46 -2.58
C LYS A 69 16.84 14.88 -2.74
N SER A 70 16.01 15.09 -1.74
CA SER A 70 14.59 14.72 -1.77
C SER A 70 13.79 15.66 -2.68
N ILE A 71 12.62 15.21 -3.16
CA ILE A 71 11.69 16.07 -3.90
C ILE A 71 11.31 17.31 -3.08
N LEU A 72 11.21 17.22 -1.75
CA LEU A 72 10.91 18.38 -0.90
C LEU A 72 11.98 19.46 -1.01
N GLU A 73 13.25 19.09 -1.05
CA GLU A 73 14.34 20.03 -1.33
C GLU A 73 14.27 20.57 -2.77
N GLY A 74 13.74 19.80 -3.71
CA GLY A 74 13.40 20.26 -5.06
C GLY A 74 12.29 21.31 -5.06
N TYR A 75 11.18 21.06 -4.36
CA TYR A 75 10.09 22.03 -4.20
C TYR A 75 10.59 23.31 -3.53
N GLN A 76 11.47 23.21 -2.53
CA GLN A 76 12.10 24.37 -1.91
C GLN A 76 12.90 25.21 -2.92
N LYS A 77 13.58 24.55 -3.87
CA LYS A 77 14.37 25.21 -4.91
C LYS A 77 13.49 25.97 -5.92
N GLU A 78 12.32 25.44 -6.24
CA GLU A 78 11.32 26.12 -7.10
C GLU A 78 10.65 27.29 -6.36
N GLY A 79 10.47 27.17 -5.04
CA GLY A 79 10.03 28.26 -4.19
C GLY A 79 9.24 27.79 -2.99
N LYS A 80 9.27 28.57 -1.89
CA LYS A 80 8.56 28.24 -0.65
C LYS A 80 7.05 28.05 -0.83
N TRP A 81 6.45 28.67 -1.85
CA TRP A 81 5.03 28.52 -2.15
C TRP A 81 4.67 27.08 -2.57
N VAL A 82 5.55 26.37 -3.29
CA VAL A 82 5.34 24.97 -3.69
C VAL A 82 5.32 24.06 -2.45
N LEU A 83 6.22 24.33 -1.50
CA LEU A 83 6.22 23.63 -0.20
C LEU A 83 4.95 23.89 0.59
N TRP A 84 4.43 25.11 0.60
CA TRP A 84 3.15 25.42 1.25
C TRP A 84 1.97 24.70 0.60
N VAL A 85 1.92 24.64 -0.73
CA VAL A 85 0.90 23.87 -1.46
C VAL A 85 0.99 22.39 -1.09
N TYR A 86 2.19 21.80 -1.14
CA TYR A 86 2.40 20.42 -0.71
C TYR A 86 1.97 20.21 0.74
N PHE A 87 2.36 21.11 1.65
CA PHE A 87 2.02 21.01 3.06
C PHE A 87 0.51 21.06 3.30
N ILE A 88 -0.23 21.95 2.64
CA ILE A 88 -1.69 22.05 2.75
C ILE A 88 -2.35 20.76 2.24
N LEU A 89 -1.89 20.25 1.09
CA LEU A 89 -2.41 18.99 0.52
C LEU A 89 -2.14 17.81 1.45
N SER A 90 -0.92 17.69 1.97
CA SER A 90 -0.56 16.64 2.94
C SER A 90 -1.33 16.79 4.26
N LEU A 91 -1.55 18.01 4.74
CA LEU A 91 -2.33 18.26 5.96
C LEU A 91 -3.80 17.85 5.77
N ALA A 92 -4.37 18.10 4.59
CA ALA A 92 -5.73 17.67 4.27
C ALA A 92 -5.83 16.14 4.18
N SER A 93 -4.86 15.46 3.55
CA SER A 93 -4.90 14.01 3.37
C SER A 93 -4.52 13.22 4.63
N MET A 94 -3.60 13.74 5.46
CA MET A 94 -3.02 12.99 6.56
C MET A 94 -4.03 12.56 7.61
N PHE A 95 -5.06 13.36 7.91
CA PHE A 95 -6.07 13.00 8.91
C PHE A 95 -6.89 11.80 8.44
N THR A 96 -7.34 11.82 7.18
CA THR A 96 -8.14 10.75 6.60
C THR A 96 -7.31 9.46 6.44
N VAL A 97 -6.09 9.56 5.91
CA VAL A 97 -5.21 8.39 5.73
C VAL A 97 -4.83 7.79 7.09
N THR A 98 -4.41 8.62 8.04
CA THR A 98 -4.04 8.16 9.37
C THR A 98 -5.22 7.49 10.06
N ALA A 99 -6.41 8.11 10.05
CA ALA A 99 -7.60 7.52 10.64
C ALA A 99 -7.97 6.18 9.99
N ALA A 100 -7.99 6.10 8.66
CA ALA A 100 -8.34 4.86 7.97
C ALA A 100 -7.37 3.72 8.31
N VAL A 101 -6.06 3.96 8.26
CA VAL A 101 -5.05 2.93 8.55
C VAL A 101 -5.07 2.51 10.01
N THR A 102 -5.19 3.46 10.95
CA THR A 102 -5.17 3.13 12.39
C THR A 102 -6.43 2.43 12.85
N PHE A 103 -7.61 2.83 12.37
CA PHE A 103 -8.87 2.15 12.72
C PHE A 103 -8.94 0.73 12.18
N VAL A 104 -8.48 0.49 10.94
CA VAL A 104 -8.38 -0.87 10.40
C VAL A 104 -7.41 -1.70 11.23
N THR A 105 -6.22 -1.14 11.53
CA THR A 105 -5.21 -1.84 12.35
C THR A 105 -5.72 -2.16 13.76
N ALA A 106 -6.40 -1.22 14.41
CA ALA A 106 -7.03 -1.42 15.71
C ALA A 106 -8.12 -2.49 15.65
N GLY A 107 -8.96 -2.48 14.61
CA GLY A 107 -9.96 -3.52 14.37
C GLY A 107 -9.35 -4.92 14.20
N MET A 108 -8.27 -5.04 13.41
CA MET A 108 -7.53 -6.29 13.23
C MET A 108 -6.90 -6.76 14.55
N LEU A 109 -6.31 -5.85 15.33
CA LEU A 109 -5.71 -6.18 16.62
C LEU A 109 -6.75 -6.67 17.63
N ASN A 110 -7.90 -5.99 17.72
CA ASN A 110 -9.02 -6.44 18.54
C ASN A 110 -9.47 -7.84 18.15
N ASN A 111 -9.65 -8.09 16.84
CA ASN A 111 -10.06 -9.40 16.34
C ASN A 111 -9.03 -10.50 16.67
N LEU A 112 -7.75 -10.25 16.39
CA LEU A 112 -6.66 -11.21 16.63
C LEU A 112 -6.50 -11.57 18.12
N MET A 113 -6.67 -10.60 19.01
CA MET A 113 -6.51 -10.79 20.45
C MET A 113 -7.81 -11.22 21.14
N GLY A 114 -8.93 -11.25 20.42
CA GLY A 114 -10.26 -11.46 21.00
C GLY A 114 -10.68 -10.33 21.96
N TRP A 115 -10.17 -9.11 21.75
CA TRP A 115 -10.49 -7.94 22.56
C TRP A 115 -11.70 -7.18 22.02
N SER A 116 -12.40 -6.50 22.92
CA SER A 116 -13.53 -5.64 22.63
C SER A 116 -13.27 -4.19 23.04
N PHE A 117 -12.01 -3.73 22.95
CA PHE A 117 -11.66 -2.35 23.27
C PHE A 117 -12.25 -1.38 22.25
N ASP A 118 -12.53 -0.16 22.71
CA ASP A 118 -12.95 0.93 21.84
C ASP A 118 -11.88 1.18 20.74
N PRO A 119 -12.25 1.08 19.44
CA PRO A 119 -11.31 1.25 18.34
C PRO A 119 -10.61 2.62 18.33
N THR A 120 -11.27 3.67 18.86
CA THR A 120 -10.69 5.02 18.91
C THR A 120 -9.56 5.08 19.92
N LEU A 121 -9.79 4.57 21.14
CA LEU A 121 -8.77 4.49 22.18
C LEU A 121 -7.58 3.63 21.72
N LEU A 122 -7.86 2.46 21.15
CA LEU A 122 -6.82 1.55 20.67
C LEU A 122 -6.02 2.17 19.52
N SER A 123 -6.67 2.90 18.61
CA SER A 123 -6.00 3.67 17.55
C SER A 123 -5.07 4.74 18.12
N GLY A 124 -5.51 5.45 19.18
CA GLY A 124 -4.67 6.42 19.88
C GLY A 124 -3.43 5.78 20.53
N CYS A 125 -3.60 4.63 21.19
CA CYS A 125 -2.49 3.86 21.75
C CYS A 125 -1.51 3.38 20.67
N LEU A 126 -2.01 2.86 19.55
CA LEU A 126 -1.20 2.43 18.41
C LEU A 126 -0.41 3.59 17.83
N LEU A 127 -1.03 4.75 17.63
CA LEU A 127 -0.35 5.95 17.15
C LEU A 127 0.75 6.41 18.10
N ALA A 128 0.47 6.45 19.40
CA ALA A 128 1.47 6.81 20.41
C ALA A 128 2.64 5.82 20.38
N PHE A 129 2.36 4.52 20.31
CA PHE A 129 3.37 3.48 20.22
C PHE A 129 4.24 3.62 18.96
N CYS A 130 3.64 3.75 17.77
CA CYS A 130 4.37 3.94 16.52
C CYS A 130 5.21 5.23 16.54
N THR A 131 4.68 6.31 17.12
CA THR A 131 5.40 7.59 17.25
C THR A 131 6.62 7.44 18.15
N LEU A 132 6.47 6.83 19.33
CA LEU A 132 7.58 6.57 20.24
C LEU A 132 8.63 5.68 19.60
N LEU A 133 8.19 4.58 18.97
CA LEU A 133 9.06 3.64 18.27
C LEU A 133 9.92 4.34 17.21
N LEU A 134 9.32 5.20 16.38
CA LEU A 134 10.04 5.93 15.33
C LEU A 134 10.87 7.10 15.88
N ALA A 135 10.46 7.74 16.98
CA ALA A 135 11.23 8.80 17.62
C ALA A 135 12.60 8.30 18.10
N PHE A 136 12.68 7.08 18.64
CA PHE A 136 13.94 6.47 19.06
C PHE A 136 14.69 5.78 17.92
N GLY A 137 13.99 4.97 17.13
CA GLY A 137 14.60 4.11 16.12
C GLY A 137 14.91 4.78 14.77
N LYS A 138 14.31 5.94 14.49
CA LYS A 138 14.47 6.72 13.25
C LYS A 138 14.29 5.86 11.99
N TYR A 139 14.95 6.24 10.90
CA TYR A 139 14.87 5.52 9.62
C TYR A 139 15.39 4.08 9.70
N SER A 140 16.38 3.79 10.55
CA SER A 140 16.95 2.43 10.60
C SER A 140 15.97 1.40 11.14
N LEU A 141 15.18 1.77 12.15
CA LEU A 141 14.13 0.90 12.69
C LEU A 141 12.97 0.78 11.70
N LEU A 142 12.58 1.87 11.05
CA LEU A 142 11.56 1.86 9.99
C LEU A 142 11.96 0.90 8.86
N ASP A 143 13.16 1.02 8.31
CA ASP A 143 13.67 0.18 7.22
C ASP A 143 13.71 -1.31 7.61
N GLY A 144 14.24 -1.61 8.79
CA GLY A 144 14.35 -2.98 9.29
C GLY A 144 12.98 -3.63 9.53
N LEU A 145 12.10 -2.95 10.26
CA LEU A 145 10.76 -3.49 10.57
C LEU A 145 9.90 -3.65 9.33
N LEU A 146 9.89 -2.67 8.42
CA LEU A 146 9.06 -2.76 7.22
C LEU A 146 9.54 -3.83 6.23
N LYS A 147 10.84 -4.17 6.22
CA LYS A 147 11.34 -5.33 5.48
C LYS A 147 10.82 -6.64 6.06
N ILE A 148 10.81 -6.78 7.39
CA ILE A 148 10.30 -7.97 8.06
C ILE A 148 8.79 -8.10 7.84
N ILE A 149 8.03 -7.07 8.21
CA ILE A 149 6.56 -7.06 8.09
C ILE A 149 6.14 -7.22 6.64
N GLY A 150 6.75 -6.47 5.72
CA GLY A 150 6.47 -6.56 4.28
C GLY A 150 6.75 -7.94 3.69
N SER A 151 7.84 -8.59 4.13
CA SER A 151 8.16 -9.96 3.67
C SER A 151 7.16 -10.97 4.20
N VAL A 152 6.76 -10.87 5.48
CA VAL A 152 5.74 -11.75 6.06
C VAL A 152 4.40 -11.59 5.34
N LEU A 153 3.97 -10.35 5.11
CA LEU A 153 2.72 -10.05 4.38
C LEU A 153 2.76 -10.53 2.93
N LEU A 154 3.88 -10.34 2.23
CA LEU A 154 4.06 -10.83 0.88
C LEU A 154 3.91 -12.36 0.85
N ILE A 155 4.65 -13.07 1.71
CA ILE A 155 4.63 -14.54 1.75
C ILE A 155 3.23 -15.05 2.12
N SER A 156 2.59 -14.49 3.15
CA SER A 156 1.24 -14.92 3.56
C SER A 156 0.22 -14.69 2.46
N THR A 157 0.28 -13.54 1.77
CA THR A 157 -0.61 -13.23 0.65
C THR A 157 -0.40 -14.19 -0.52
N LEU A 158 0.85 -14.53 -0.85
CA LEU A 158 1.15 -15.50 -1.91
C LEU A 158 0.63 -16.90 -1.55
N VAL A 159 0.84 -17.35 -0.31
CA VAL A 159 0.32 -18.64 0.17
C VAL A 159 -1.20 -18.69 0.03
N ALA A 160 -1.89 -17.64 0.49
CA ALA A 160 -3.33 -17.53 0.35
C ALA A 160 -3.78 -17.54 -1.12
N PHE A 161 -3.14 -16.73 -1.96
CA PHE A 161 -3.45 -16.62 -3.40
C PHE A 161 -3.33 -17.98 -4.10
N PHE A 162 -2.20 -18.68 -3.93
CA PHE A 162 -2.02 -20.00 -4.54
C PHE A 162 -2.94 -21.07 -3.92
N GLY A 163 -3.22 -20.99 -2.62
CA GLY A 163 -4.17 -21.88 -1.95
C GLY A 163 -5.58 -21.77 -2.53
N VAL A 164 -6.03 -20.54 -2.77
CA VAL A 164 -7.33 -20.25 -3.38
C VAL A 164 -7.38 -20.66 -4.85
N LEU A 165 -6.32 -20.43 -5.63
CA LEU A 165 -6.23 -20.94 -7.01
C LEU A 165 -6.32 -22.47 -7.08
N GLY A 166 -5.76 -23.18 -6.11
CA GLY A 166 -5.85 -24.64 -6.02
C GLY A 166 -7.24 -25.15 -5.63
N LYS A 167 -7.95 -24.44 -4.75
CA LYS A 167 -9.34 -24.79 -4.37
C LYS A 167 -10.37 -24.44 -5.45
N GLY A 168 -10.10 -23.40 -6.25
CA GLY A 168 -11.05 -22.85 -7.19
C GLY A 168 -11.97 -21.79 -6.58
N GLN A 169 -12.68 -21.08 -7.44
CA GLN A 169 -13.66 -20.06 -7.05
C GLN A 169 -14.88 -20.72 -6.38
N ILE A 170 -15.44 -20.05 -5.37
CA ILE A 170 -16.69 -20.50 -4.75
C ILE A 170 -17.84 -20.56 -5.77
N THR A 171 -18.76 -21.50 -5.59
CA THR A 171 -19.99 -21.55 -6.39
C THR A 171 -20.93 -20.41 -5.94
N PRO A 172 -21.36 -19.53 -6.86
CA PRO A 172 -22.32 -18.48 -6.51
C PRO A 172 -23.66 -19.05 -6.01
N ILE A 173 -24.31 -18.33 -5.10
CA ILE A 173 -25.68 -18.64 -4.66
C ILE A 173 -26.68 -18.49 -5.81
N GLU A 174 -27.79 -19.24 -5.79
CA GLU A 174 -28.75 -19.36 -6.90
C GLU A 174 -29.36 -18.03 -7.40
N ASN A 175 -29.33 -16.96 -6.59
CA ASN A 175 -29.87 -15.64 -6.94
C ASN A 175 -28.81 -14.53 -6.91
N PHE A 176 -27.54 -14.87 -7.09
CA PHE A 176 -26.48 -13.86 -7.10
C PHE A 176 -26.60 -12.95 -8.33
N VAL A 177 -26.71 -11.64 -8.08
CA VAL A 177 -26.63 -10.61 -9.12
C VAL A 177 -25.33 -9.83 -8.89
N PRO A 178 -24.38 -9.86 -9.84
CA PRO A 178 -23.16 -9.06 -9.75
C PRO A 178 -23.48 -7.57 -9.69
N LYS A 179 -22.65 -6.77 -8.98
CA LYS A 179 -22.79 -5.31 -9.03
C LYS A 179 -22.42 -4.80 -10.42
N GLU A 180 -23.24 -3.89 -10.94
CA GLU A 180 -23.05 -3.29 -12.25
C GLU A 180 -22.07 -2.12 -12.16
N LEU A 181 -20.97 -2.19 -12.91
CA LEU A 181 -19.92 -1.16 -12.88
C LEU A 181 -20.41 0.20 -13.40
N MET A 182 -21.35 0.20 -14.34
CA MET A 182 -21.87 1.43 -14.97
C MET A 182 -22.93 2.14 -14.14
N GLU A 183 -23.35 1.57 -13.01
CA GLU A 183 -24.20 2.26 -12.06
C GLU A 183 -23.41 3.30 -11.25
N ARG A 184 -24.14 4.23 -10.62
CA ARG A 184 -23.55 5.35 -9.87
C ARG A 184 -22.55 4.87 -8.80
N GLU A 185 -22.89 3.83 -8.06
CA GLU A 185 -22.02 3.28 -7.01
C GLU A 185 -20.77 2.62 -7.59
N GLY A 186 -20.92 1.88 -8.70
CA GLY A 186 -19.82 1.27 -9.45
C GLY A 186 -18.82 2.30 -9.96
N ILE A 187 -19.31 3.39 -10.55
CA ILE A 187 -18.47 4.49 -11.04
C ILE A 187 -17.75 5.19 -9.88
N ILE A 188 -18.44 5.48 -8.78
CA ILE A 188 -17.82 6.11 -7.60
C ILE A 188 -16.73 5.21 -7.01
N PHE A 189 -17.01 3.90 -6.89
CA PHE A 189 -16.03 2.93 -6.42
C PHE A 189 -14.82 2.84 -7.35
N LEU A 190 -15.04 2.81 -8.68
CA LEU A 190 -13.98 2.77 -9.67
C LEU A 190 -13.07 4.01 -9.59
N ILE A 191 -13.65 5.21 -9.46
CA ILE A 191 -12.89 6.46 -9.29
C ILE A 191 -12.06 6.40 -8.01
N ALA A 192 -12.63 5.93 -6.90
CA ALA A 192 -11.91 5.77 -5.64
C ALA A 192 -10.77 4.72 -5.76
N LEU A 193 -11.04 3.56 -6.36
CA LEU A 193 -10.06 2.51 -6.59
C LEU A 193 -8.88 3.02 -7.43
N MET A 194 -9.15 3.63 -8.59
CA MET A 194 -8.11 4.18 -9.45
C MET A 194 -7.37 5.35 -8.78
N GLY A 195 -8.08 6.19 -8.02
CA GLY A 195 -7.52 7.29 -7.26
C GLY A 195 -6.51 6.84 -6.20
N TRP A 196 -6.77 5.71 -5.54
CA TRP A 196 -5.91 5.16 -4.47
C TRP A 196 -4.96 4.05 -4.90
N MET A 197 -5.08 3.50 -6.11
CA MET A 197 -4.21 2.41 -6.60
C MET A 197 -2.95 2.95 -7.29
N PRO A 198 -1.72 2.50 -6.98
CA PRO A 198 -1.37 1.70 -5.80
C PRO A 198 -1.38 2.50 -4.50
N THR A 199 -1.21 3.83 -4.60
CA THR A 199 -1.32 4.80 -3.51
C THR A 199 -1.52 6.21 -4.09
N ALA A 200 -1.64 7.21 -3.22
CA ALA A 200 -1.70 8.61 -3.60
C ALA A 200 -0.33 9.13 -4.11
N VAL A 201 -0.36 10.06 -5.06
CA VAL A 201 0.83 10.51 -5.81
C VAL A 201 1.83 11.29 -4.93
N ASP A 202 1.36 11.86 -3.82
CA ASP A 202 2.18 12.53 -2.82
C ASP A 202 3.22 11.60 -2.18
N LEU A 203 3.01 10.27 -2.18
CA LEU A 203 3.99 9.29 -1.70
C LEU A 203 5.32 9.30 -2.49
N SER A 204 5.33 9.87 -3.70
CA SER A 204 6.57 10.10 -4.47
C SER A 204 7.61 10.91 -3.68
N THR A 205 7.17 11.85 -2.84
CA THR A 205 8.07 12.63 -1.99
C THR A 205 8.69 11.78 -0.89
N TRP A 206 7.93 10.86 -0.30
CA TRP A 206 8.40 9.96 0.77
C TRP A 206 9.44 8.99 0.24
N ASN A 207 9.18 8.39 -0.92
CA ASN A 207 10.11 7.49 -1.57
C ASN A 207 11.45 8.18 -1.91
N SER A 208 11.41 9.44 -2.37
CA SER A 208 12.62 10.24 -2.60
C SER A 208 13.40 10.51 -1.29
N LEU A 209 12.69 10.75 -0.19
CA LEU A 209 13.28 10.97 1.13
C LEU A 209 13.93 9.69 1.67
N TRP A 210 13.24 8.55 1.57
CA TRP A 210 13.78 7.25 1.98
C TRP A 210 15.01 6.85 1.17
N ALA A 211 15.04 7.14 -0.13
CA ALA A 211 16.24 6.93 -0.93
C ALA A 211 17.43 7.74 -0.40
N VAL A 212 17.22 9.01 -0.02
CA VAL A 212 18.26 9.85 0.60
C VAL A 212 18.68 9.31 1.96
N GLU A 213 17.73 8.96 2.83
CA GLU A 213 18.01 8.40 4.16
C GLU A 213 18.72 7.04 4.08
N ARG A 214 18.40 6.22 3.07
CA ARG A 214 19.10 4.95 2.84
C ARG A 214 20.56 5.15 2.45
N MET A 215 20.86 6.17 1.64
CA MET A 215 22.25 6.52 1.31
C MET A 215 23.03 6.97 2.54
N LYS A 216 22.39 7.76 3.43
CA LYS A 216 22.99 8.16 4.72
C LYS A 216 23.21 6.96 5.63
N GLN A 217 22.19 6.10 5.80
CA GLN A 217 22.22 4.92 6.66
C GLN A 217 23.32 3.93 6.26
N THR A 218 23.53 3.72 4.96
CA THR A 218 24.50 2.73 4.45
C THR A 218 25.88 3.31 4.16
N GLY A 219 26.04 4.63 4.28
CA GLY A 219 27.25 5.35 3.88
C GLY A 219 27.57 5.23 2.38
N TYR A 220 26.62 4.76 1.56
CA TYR A 220 26.83 4.47 0.15
C TYR A 220 25.97 5.36 -0.74
N GLN A 221 26.65 6.14 -1.59
CA GLN A 221 26.02 6.97 -2.61
C GLN A 221 25.57 6.09 -3.78
N SER A 222 24.40 5.48 -3.62
CA SER A 222 23.83 4.54 -4.59
C SER A 222 23.70 5.17 -5.98
N LYS A 223 24.04 4.43 -7.02
CA LYS A 223 23.92 4.90 -8.41
C LYS A 223 22.45 4.95 -8.80
N LEU A 224 22.12 5.80 -9.78
CA LEU A 224 20.76 5.91 -10.29
C LEU A 224 20.17 4.55 -10.69
N LYS A 225 20.94 3.71 -11.40
CA LYS A 225 20.50 2.37 -11.82
C LYS A 225 20.13 1.44 -10.65
N GLU A 226 20.80 1.58 -9.51
CA GLU A 226 20.55 0.74 -8.33
C GLU A 226 19.28 1.20 -7.61
N ILE A 227 19.09 2.51 -7.47
CA ILE A 227 17.89 3.10 -6.89
C ILE A 227 16.66 2.82 -7.75
N LEU A 228 16.77 2.94 -9.08
CA LEU A 228 15.68 2.61 -9.99
C LEU A 228 15.37 1.12 -10.01
N PHE A 229 16.39 0.26 -9.85
CA PHE A 229 16.16 -1.17 -9.73
C PHE A 229 15.34 -1.50 -8.46
N ASP A 230 15.76 -0.97 -7.31
CA ASP A 230 15.04 -1.18 -6.03
C ASP A 230 13.59 -0.67 -6.12
N PHE A 231 13.40 0.54 -6.65
CA PHE A 231 12.07 1.11 -6.83
C PHE A 231 11.21 0.26 -7.78
N ASN A 232 11.72 -0.11 -8.95
CA ASN A 232 10.97 -0.90 -9.93
C ASN A 232 10.61 -2.28 -9.39
N PHE A 233 11.51 -2.91 -8.64
CA PHE A 233 11.24 -4.18 -7.98
C PHE A 233 10.07 -4.04 -7.00
N GLY A 234 10.12 -3.03 -6.11
CA GLY A 234 9.02 -2.74 -5.19
C GLY A 234 7.71 -2.46 -5.92
N TYR A 235 7.75 -1.63 -6.96
CA TYR A 235 6.58 -1.23 -7.74
C TYR A 235 5.90 -2.41 -8.45
N ILE A 236 6.68 -3.31 -9.06
CA ILE A 236 6.16 -4.50 -9.72
C ILE A 236 5.50 -5.42 -8.70
N ILE A 237 6.12 -5.62 -7.53
CA ILE A 237 5.53 -6.40 -6.43
C ILE A 237 4.20 -5.79 -6.00
N THR A 238 4.14 -4.46 -5.86
CA THR A 238 2.90 -3.74 -5.55
C THR A 238 1.81 -4.01 -6.59
N ALA A 239 2.10 -3.76 -7.87
CA ALA A 239 1.12 -3.97 -8.94
C ALA A 239 0.63 -5.43 -9.00
N PHE A 240 1.52 -6.39 -8.78
CA PHE A 240 1.18 -7.81 -8.73
C PHE A 240 0.30 -8.15 -7.51
N LEU A 241 0.66 -7.67 -6.32
CA LEU A 241 -0.13 -7.90 -5.10
C LEU A 241 -1.54 -7.32 -5.21
N ALA A 242 -1.73 -6.19 -5.90
CA ALA A 242 -3.05 -5.64 -6.15
C ALA A 242 -3.97 -6.64 -6.88
N LEU A 243 -3.40 -7.42 -7.81
CA LEU A 243 -4.12 -8.48 -8.52
C LEU A 243 -4.32 -9.73 -7.65
N CYS A 244 -3.37 -10.06 -6.77
CA CYS A 244 -3.55 -11.13 -5.79
C CYS A 244 -4.74 -10.85 -4.88
N PHE A 245 -4.84 -9.66 -4.29
CA PHE A 245 -5.97 -9.28 -3.44
C PHE A 245 -7.30 -9.24 -4.20
N LEU A 246 -7.31 -8.74 -5.43
CA LEU A 246 -8.50 -8.83 -6.28
C LEU A 246 -8.92 -10.28 -6.50
N THR A 247 -7.98 -11.15 -6.82
CA THR A 247 -8.27 -12.57 -7.04
C THR A 247 -8.80 -13.24 -5.79
N LEU A 248 -8.23 -12.92 -4.62
CA LEU A 248 -8.68 -13.43 -3.32
C LEU A 248 -10.13 -13.01 -3.03
N GLY A 249 -10.47 -11.74 -3.25
CA GLY A 249 -11.86 -11.28 -3.14
C GLY A 249 -12.79 -11.97 -4.13
N ALA A 250 -12.37 -12.09 -5.39
CA ALA A 250 -13.19 -12.72 -6.44
C ALA A 250 -13.42 -14.21 -6.18
N PHE A 251 -12.42 -14.93 -5.71
CA PHE A 251 -12.55 -16.38 -5.52
C PHE A 251 -13.26 -16.76 -4.24
N VAL A 252 -13.15 -15.97 -3.17
CA VAL A 252 -13.68 -16.34 -1.84
C VAL A 252 -15.01 -15.64 -1.53
N MET A 253 -15.25 -14.45 -2.08
CA MET A 253 -16.45 -13.66 -1.73
C MET A 253 -17.43 -13.45 -2.87
N HIS A 254 -16.97 -13.35 -4.12
CA HIS A 254 -17.86 -13.06 -5.23
C HIS A 254 -18.86 -14.20 -5.45
N GLY A 255 -20.15 -13.91 -5.26
CA GLY A 255 -21.20 -14.92 -5.31
C GLY A 255 -21.55 -15.57 -3.96
N SER A 256 -20.86 -15.24 -2.86
CA SER A 256 -21.11 -15.83 -1.53
C SER A 256 -22.38 -15.33 -0.83
N GLY A 257 -22.91 -14.18 -1.26
CA GLY A 257 -23.96 -13.46 -0.53
C GLY A 257 -23.47 -12.66 0.69
N VAL A 258 -22.17 -12.70 1.00
CA VAL A 258 -21.56 -11.91 2.08
C VAL A 258 -21.03 -10.59 1.53
N GLU A 259 -21.56 -9.48 2.02
CA GLU A 259 -21.04 -8.15 1.70
C GLU A 259 -19.92 -7.73 2.66
N LEU A 260 -18.87 -7.10 2.12
CA LEU A 260 -17.84 -6.47 2.94
C LEU A 260 -18.42 -5.30 3.73
N SER A 261 -18.28 -5.36 5.05
CA SER A 261 -18.76 -4.32 5.94
C SER A 261 -18.01 -3.01 5.73
N SER A 262 -18.73 -1.89 5.90
CA SER A 262 -18.14 -0.55 6.02
C SER A 262 -17.57 -0.27 7.41
N ASN A 263 -17.86 -1.12 8.40
CA ASN A 263 -17.27 -1.05 9.73
C ASN A 263 -15.89 -1.72 9.73
N SER A 264 -14.85 -0.98 10.13
CA SER A 264 -13.45 -1.47 10.08
C SER A 264 -13.21 -2.73 10.90
N THR A 265 -13.87 -2.90 12.05
CA THR A 265 -13.71 -4.09 12.90
C THR A 265 -14.36 -5.32 12.26
N VAL A 266 -15.57 -5.16 11.74
CA VAL A 266 -16.29 -6.25 11.05
C VAL A 266 -15.59 -6.61 9.74
N PHE A 267 -15.14 -5.60 8.99
CA PHE A 267 -14.33 -5.80 7.79
C PHE A 267 -13.07 -6.61 8.09
N SER A 268 -12.35 -6.25 9.16
CA SER A 268 -11.15 -6.98 9.58
C SER A 268 -11.44 -8.44 9.96
N ASP A 269 -12.53 -8.70 10.69
CA ASP A 269 -12.98 -10.06 11.00
C ASP A 269 -13.34 -10.85 9.74
N GLN A 270 -14.07 -10.23 8.80
CA GLN A 270 -14.40 -10.83 7.52
C GLN A 270 -13.14 -11.20 6.75
N VAL A 271 -12.19 -10.27 6.60
CA VAL A 271 -10.93 -10.52 5.90
C VAL A 271 -10.10 -11.62 6.55
N VAL A 272 -10.01 -11.67 7.88
CA VAL A 272 -9.29 -12.74 8.58
C VAL A 272 -9.95 -14.10 8.32
N LYS A 273 -11.28 -14.17 8.32
CA LYS A 273 -12.03 -15.42 8.04
C LYS A 273 -11.98 -15.88 6.58
N LEU A 274 -11.54 -15.03 5.64
CA LEU A 274 -11.33 -15.42 4.24
C LEU A 274 -10.10 -16.32 4.05
N TYR A 275 -9.15 -16.30 4.99
CA TYR A 275 -7.87 -17.01 4.92
C TYR A 275 -7.80 -18.15 5.93
#